data_AF-A0A9P0PDV4-F1
#
_entry.id   AF-A0A9P0PDV4-F1
#
_cell.length_a   1.000
_cell.length_b   1.000
_cell.length_c   1.000
_cell.angle_alpha   90.00
_cell.angle_beta   90.00
_cell.angle_gamma   90.00
#
_symmetry.space_group_name_H-M   'P 1'
#
loop_
_entity.id
_entity.type
_entity.pdbx_description
1 polymer ?
#
loop_
_entity_poly.entity_id
_entity_poly.type
_entity_poly.pdbx_seq_one_letter_code
_entity_poly.pdbx_strand_id
1 'polypeptide(L)'
;MPDHVYMDAMGFGMGCCCLQLTFQACNISEARTLYDQLTPLCPIMLAFTAASPLHRGFVTDVDCRWNIISASVDCRTEEERGLKPLKNNKFVIKKSRYDSIDCYISPQGEKYNDIPVVYDKADYKRLVDNGIDPLLAQHVAHLFIRDSVSLFSEKIYLNDEEDTESFENIQSTNWQTMRFKPPPPHSTIGWRVEFRPCEVQITDFENAAIVCFIVLMTRVILSYQLDFLIPISKVDENMQRAQKRNAAKVEKFWFRKDITTQVSPPEANECCKTGTTNCDMKNCDMFVEMTLNEIINGKEGEFPGLIPLIKSYLTGMDVDADTHCTIQQYLQFIQKRASGEILTTASWIRKFVREHPEYKSDSKVSEHINYDLLNRIRQIQTGKISCPELLGDNATSKTKDSVPTALTNDCL
;
A
#
# COMPACT_ATOMS: atom_id res chain seq x y z
N MET A 1 21.30 -16.36 12.25
CA MET A 1 20.17 -17.03 12.92
C MET A 1 19.86 -18.29 12.15
N PRO A 2 19.65 -19.44 12.83
CA PRO A 2 19.08 -20.64 12.20
C PRO A 2 17.70 -20.33 11.58
N ASP A 3 17.28 -21.10 10.57
CA ASP A 3 15.96 -21.01 9.93
C ASP A 3 15.58 -19.65 9.33
N HIS A 4 16.57 -18.88 8.88
CA HIS A 4 16.37 -17.60 8.20
C HIS A 4 17.16 -17.56 6.89
N VAL A 5 16.55 -16.96 5.84
CA VAL A 5 17.25 -16.66 4.60
C VAL A 5 18.07 -15.39 4.80
N TYR A 6 19.39 -15.52 4.78
CA TYR A 6 20.30 -14.38 4.90
C TYR A 6 20.38 -13.60 3.59
N MET A 7 20.22 -12.27 3.66
CA MET A 7 20.31 -11.32 2.56
C MET A 7 21.00 -10.05 3.08
N ASP A 8 21.98 -9.54 2.35
CA ASP A 8 22.95 -8.54 2.84
C ASP A 8 23.26 -7.42 1.84
N ALA A 9 22.44 -7.29 0.81
CA ALA A 9 22.60 -6.29 -0.24
C ALA A 9 21.28 -5.58 -0.53
N MET A 10 21.37 -4.29 -0.85
CA MET A 10 20.23 -3.46 -1.28
C MET A 10 19.44 -4.11 -2.42
N GLY A 11 20.14 -4.79 -3.33
CA GLY A 11 19.54 -5.48 -4.48
C GLY A 11 18.53 -6.59 -4.12
N PHE A 12 18.60 -7.18 -2.92
CA PHE A 12 17.60 -8.16 -2.50
C PHE A 12 16.21 -7.54 -2.25
N GLY A 13 16.17 -6.25 -1.90
CA GLY A 13 14.93 -5.53 -1.67
C GLY A 13 14.59 -4.58 -2.81
N MET A 14 15.43 -3.59 -3.08
CA MET A 14 15.18 -2.62 -4.16
C MET A 14 15.30 -3.23 -5.57
N GLY A 15 15.77 -4.47 -5.71
CA GLY A 15 15.67 -5.25 -6.94
C GLY A 15 14.32 -5.96 -7.13
N CYS A 16 13.42 -5.91 -6.15
CA CYS A 16 12.04 -6.36 -6.29
C CYS A 16 11.19 -5.33 -7.03
N CYS A 17 10.13 -5.80 -7.67
CA CYS A 17 9.19 -4.97 -8.42
C CYS A 17 7.89 -4.71 -7.62
N CYS A 18 7.16 -3.67 -8.01
CA CYS A 18 5.89 -3.31 -7.40
C CYS A 18 4.95 -2.64 -8.38
N LEU A 19 3.67 -2.58 -8.00
CA LEU A 19 2.67 -1.77 -8.67
C LEU A 19 2.38 -0.54 -7.78
N GLN A 20 2.58 0.66 -8.33
CA GLN A 20 2.34 1.91 -7.63
C GLN A 20 1.37 2.78 -8.42
N LEU A 21 0.50 3.49 -7.70
CA LEU A 21 -0.51 4.34 -8.30
C LEU A 21 -0.41 5.74 -7.74
N THR A 22 -0.31 6.74 -8.61
CA THR A 22 -0.35 8.14 -8.20
C THR A 22 -1.64 8.79 -8.66
N PHE A 23 -2.34 9.43 -7.74
CA PHE A 23 -3.58 10.17 -7.99
C PHE A 23 -3.33 11.66 -7.78
N GLN A 24 -3.85 12.50 -8.66
CA GLN A 24 -3.91 13.95 -8.45
C GLN A 24 -5.26 14.31 -7.83
N ALA A 25 -5.22 14.95 -6.68
CA ALA A 25 -6.42 15.45 -6.00
C ALA A 25 -6.78 16.85 -6.50
N CYS A 26 -8.02 17.28 -6.25
CA CYS A 26 -8.49 18.61 -6.64
C CYS A 26 -7.80 19.74 -5.86
N ASN A 27 -7.38 19.48 -4.62
CA ASN A 27 -6.68 20.42 -3.74
C ASN A 27 -5.95 19.68 -2.61
N ILE A 28 -5.22 20.42 -1.78
CA ILE A 28 -4.46 19.86 -0.65
C ILE A 28 -5.34 19.14 0.37
N SER A 29 -6.56 19.63 0.63
CA SER A 29 -7.47 19.02 1.60
C SER A 29 -7.93 17.64 1.14
N GLU A 30 -8.34 17.52 -0.13
CA GLU A 30 -8.69 16.23 -0.72
C GLU A 30 -7.48 15.28 -0.77
N ALA A 31 -6.28 15.79 -1.08
CA ALA A 31 -5.07 14.98 -1.06
C ALA A 31 -4.77 14.42 0.34
N ARG A 32 -4.91 15.23 1.41
CA ARG A 32 -4.73 14.78 2.80
C ARG A 32 -5.78 13.75 3.18
N THR A 33 -7.04 13.97 2.80
CA THR A 33 -8.12 13.00 3.02
C THR A 33 -7.82 11.67 2.33
N LEU A 34 -7.43 11.68 1.05
CA LEU A 34 -7.11 10.44 0.33
C LEU A 34 -5.88 9.73 0.88
N TYR A 35 -4.83 10.47 1.26
CA TYR A 35 -3.64 9.91 1.91
C TYR A 35 -4.05 9.11 3.17
N ASP A 36 -4.88 9.73 4.02
CA ASP A 36 -5.32 9.12 5.27
C ASP A 36 -6.30 7.96 5.02
N GLN A 37 -7.33 8.16 4.21
CA GLN A 37 -8.39 7.16 3.99
C GLN A 37 -7.90 5.92 3.23
N LEU A 38 -6.87 6.04 2.38
CA LEU A 38 -6.28 4.89 1.70
C LEU A 38 -5.29 4.11 2.58
N THR A 39 -4.75 4.72 3.64
CA THR A 39 -3.74 4.08 4.50
C THR A 39 -4.21 2.73 5.10
N PRO A 40 -5.43 2.62 5.66
CA PRO A 40 -5.95 1.34 6.17
C PRO A 40 -6.04 0.24 5.10
N LEU A 41 -6.16 0.61 3.81
CA LEU A 41 -6.16 -0.35 2.70
C LEU A 41 -4.74 -0.82 2.34
N CYS A 42 -3.67 -0.15 2.78
CA CYS A 42 -2.32 -0.54 2.42
C CYS A 42 -1.96 -2.00 2.81
N PRO A 43 -2.13 -2.42 4.07
CA PRO A 43 -1.87 -3.81 4.44
C PRO A 43 -2.85 -4.81 3.81
N ILE A 44 -4.11 -4.41 3.60
CA ILE A 44 -5.13 -5.23 2.93
C ILE A 44 -4.68 -5.56 1.51
N MET A 45 -4.25 -4.53 0.77
CA MET A 45 -3.78 -4.69 -0.60
C MET A 45 -2.41 -5.35 -0.69
N LEU A 46 -1.53 -5.16 0.29
CA LEU A 46 -0.27 -5.92 0.37
C LEU A 46 -0.55 -7.42 0.46
N ALA A 47 -1.44 -7.84 1.38
CA ALA A 47 -1.83 -9.24 1.53
C ALA A 47 -2.56 -9.78 0.29
N PHE A 48 -3.52 -9.01 -0.24
CA PHE A 48 -4.30 -9.39 -1.43
C PHE A 48 -3.41 -9.59 -2.67
N THR A 49 -2.39 -8.76 -2.84
CA THR A 49 -1.50 -8.78 -4.02
C THR A 49 -0.27 -9.68 -3.85
N ALA A 50 -0.07 -10.30 -2.68
CA ALA A 50 1.06 -11.17 -2.34
C ALA A 50 1.64 -11.96 -3.53
N ALA A 51 2.92 -11.73 -3.87
CA ALA A 51 3.59 -12.31 -5.03
C ALA A 51 5.05 -12.73 -4.81
N SER A 52 5.58 -12.62 -3.58
CA SER A 52 7.00 -12.85 -3.27
C SER A 52 7.21 -13.95 -2.21
N PRO A 53 6.96 -15.23 -2.53
CA PRO A 53 7.13 -16.33 -1.57
C PRO A 53 8.52 -16.98 -1.60
N LEU A 54 9.40 -16.53 -2.50
CA LEU A 54 10.73 -17.10 -2.73
C LEU A 54 11.79 -16.00 -2.59
N HIS A 55 12.84 -16.26 -1.79
CA HIS A 55 13.97 -15.34 -1.65
C HIS A 55 15.29 -16.10 -1.65
N ARG A 56 16.26 -15.60 -2.43
CA ARG A 56 17.63 -16.14 -2.54
C ARG A 56 17.68 -17.67 -2.73
N GLY A 57 16.80 -18.21 -3.58
CA GLY A 57 16.73 -19.65 -3.88
C GLY A 57 16.03 -20.49 -2.81
N PHE A 58 15.30 -19.88 -1.87
CA PHE A 58 14.54 -20.59 -0.85
C PHE A 58 13.07 -20.20 -0.87
N VAL A 59 12.22 -21.18 -0.57
CA VAL A 59 10.82 -20.99 -0.20
C VAL A 59 10.77 -20.38 1.20
N THR A 60 10.19 -19.18 1.36
CA THR A 60 10.12 -18.47 2.65
C THR A 60 8.76 -18.60 3.32
N ASP A 61 8.68 -18.29 4.61
CA ASP A 61 7.42 -18.26 5.38
C ASP A 61 6.71 -16.88 5.37
N VAL A 62 7.05 -16.09 4.35
CA VAL A 62 6.39 -14.83 3.98
C VAL A 62 5.98 -14.89 2.52
N ASP A 63 4.97 -14.10 2.15
CA ASP A 63 4.42 -14.04 0.78
C ASP A 63 4.60 -12.67 0.10
N CYS A 64 5.20 -11.69 0.79
CA CYS A 64 5.29 -10.29 0.36
C CYS A 64 6.70 -9.74 0.51
N ARG A 65 7.07 -8.76 -0.32
CA ARG A 65 8.43 -8.18 -0.35
C ARG A 65 8.72 -7.14 0.74
N TRP A 66 7.70 -6.60 1.40
CA TRP A 66 7.77 -5.31 2.11
C TRP A 66 8.89 -5.23 3.16
N ASN A 67 8.98 -6.21 4.08
CA ASN A 67 10.02 -6.22 5.11
C ASN A 67 11.43 -6.41 4.54
N ILE A 68 11.55 -7.06 3.38
CA ILE A 68 12.83 -7.28 2.72
C ILE A 68 13.31 -5.98 2.08
N ILE A 69 12.42 -5.23 1.42
CA ILE A 69 12.76 -3.89 0.93
C ILE A 69 13.08 -2.95 2.09
N SER A 70 12.24 -2.95 3.12
CA SER A 70 12.44 -2.15 4.33
C SER A 70 13.84 -2.34 4.92
N ALA A 71 14.27 -3.59 5.09
CA ALA A 71 15.59 -3.94 5.62
C ALA A 71 16.74 -3.63 4.64
N SER A 72 16.51 -3.74 3.33
CA SER A 72 17.56 -3.56 2.31
C SER A 72 18.10 -2.13 2.20
N VAL A 73 17.34 -1.15 2.70
CA VAL A 73 17.71 0.28 2.73
C VAL A 73 17.60 0.87 4.14
N ASP A 74 17.62 0.03 5.16
CA ASP A 74 17.63 0.48 6.56
C ASP A 74 19.02 1.02 6.91
N CYS A 75 19.18 2.34 6.77
CA CYS A 75 20.42 3.03 7.05
C CYS A 75 20.62 3.35 8.54
N ARG A 76 19.74 2.90 9.44
CA ARG A 76 19.84 3.21 10.87
C ARG A 76 21.07 2.54 11.49
N THR A 77 21.88 3.36 12.14
CA THR A 77 22.96 2.92 13.01
C THR A 77 22.44 2.12 14.21
N GLU A 78 23.34 1.51 14.98
CA GLU A 78 22.95 0.84 16.23
C GLU A 78 22.39 1.81 17.28
N GLU A 79 22.84 3.07 17.29
CA GLU A 79 22.30 4.10 18.19
C GLU A 79 20.87 4.49 17.77
N GLU A 80 20.63 4.72 16.48
CA GLU A 80 19.29 5.06 15.97
C GLU A 80 18.31 3.90 16.13
N ARG A 81 18.77 2.65 16.06
CA ARG A 81 17.94 1.47 16.38
C ARG A 81 17.69 1.29 17.88
N GLY A 82 18.29 2.11 18.73
CA GLY A 82 18.19 2.00 20.19
C GLY A 82 18.95 0.82 20.79
N LEU A 83 19.84 0.19 20.02
CA LEU A 83 20.70 -0.92 20.47
C LEU A 83 21.90 -0.40 21.29
N LYS A 84 22.29 0.85 21.06
CA LYS A 84 23.30 1.59 21.84
C LYS A 84 22.74 2.95 22.28
N PRO A 85 23.22 3.53 23.40
CA PRO A 85 22.86 4.89 23.78
C PRO A 85 23.28 5.91 22.71
N LEU A 86 22.48 6.95 22.51
CA LEU A 86 22.80 8.07 21.61
C LEU A 86 24.09 8.77 22.07
N LYS A 87 25.06 8.88 21.17
CA LYS A 87 26.29 9.67 21.35
C LYS A 87 26.56 10.56 20.16
N ASN A 88 26.41 10.02 18.96
CA ASN A 88 26.67 10.71 17.69
C ASN A 88 25.37 11.07 16.96
N ASN A 89 24.31 10.30 17.18
CA ASN A 89 23.01 10.50 16.55
C ASN A 89 22.05 11.30 17.44
N LYS A 90 21.08 11.96 16.81
CA LYS A 90 20.08 12.81 17.51
C LYS A 90 18.87 12.02 18.02
N PHE A 91 18.50 10.94 17.34
CA PHE A 91 17.20 10.30 17.50
C PHE A 91 17.31 8.77 17.62
N VAL A 92 16.45 8.17 18.45
CA VAL A 92 16.11 6.75 18.35
C VAL A 92 14.91 6.62 17.42
N ILE A 93 15.09 5.95 16.29
CA ILE A 93 14.13 5.89 15.19
C ILE A 93 13.59 4.47 15.06
N LYS A 94 12.28 4.30 15.26
CA LYS A 94 11.63 2.97 15.35
C LYS A 94 11.55 2.21 14.04
N LYS A 95 11.36 2.93 12.93
CA LYS A 95 11.15 2.35 11.59
C LYS A 95 12.32 2.63 10.66
N SER A 96 12.50 1.79 9.65
CA SER A 96 13.39 2.10 8.51
C SER A 96 12.86 3.33 7.77
N ARG A 97 13.69 3.98 6.94
CA ARG A 97 13.21 5.03 6.03
C ARG A 97 12.29 4.49 4.94
N TYR A 98 12.32 3.16 4.73
CA TYR A 98 11.31 2.43 3.96
C TYR A 98 10.44 1.66 4.95
N ASP A 99 9.21 2.10 5.20
CA ASP A 99 8.29 1.43 6.13
C ASP A 99 6.85 1.93 5.97
N SER A 100 5.87 1.41 6.72
CA SER A 100 4.52 2.00 6.76
C SER A 100 4.54 3.47 7.18
N ILE A 101 3.51 4.22 6.82
CA ILE A 101 3.39 5.62 7.25
C ILE A 101 3.49 5.76 8.78
N ASP A 102 3.97 6.91 9.24
CA ASP A 102 4.14 7.19 10.67
C ASP A 102 2.95 7.95 11.29
N CYS A 103 2.21 8.70 10.48
CA CYS A 103 1.07 9.48 10.94
C CYS A 103 0.10 9.84 9.81
N TYR A 104 -1.16 9.97 10.18
CA TYR A 104 -2.18 10.67 9.43
C TYR A 104 -1.90 12.17 9.38
N ILE A 105 -2.28 12.78 8.27
CA ILE A 105 -2.02 14.20 7.98
C ILE A 105 -3.28 15.01 7.79
N SER A 106 -4.49 14.45 7.81
CA SER A 106 -5.75 15.21 7.81
C SER A 106 -6.24 15.49 9.23
N PRO A 107 -7.03 16.56 9.46
CA PRO A 107 -7.66 16.81 10.76
C PRO A 107 -8.53 15.64 11.27
N GLN A 108 -9.18 14.89 10.38
CA GLN A 108 -10.01 13.74 10.77
C GLN A 108 -9.15 12.58 11.33
N GLY A 109 -7.92 12.44 10.82
CA GLY A 109 -6.98 11.39 11.18
C GLY A 109 -6.18 11.66 12.46
N GLU A 110 -6.11 12.90 12.94
CA GLU A 110 -5.30 13.31 14.10
C GLU A 110 -5.53 12.42 15.32
N LYS A 111 -6.80 12.16 15.67
CA LYS A 111 -7.17 11.34 16.83
C LYS A 111 -6.73 9.86 16.74
N TYR A 112 -6.29 9.41 15.56
CA TYR A 112 -5.81 8.06 15.30
C TYR A 112 -4.28 7.98 15.22
N ASN A 113 -3.57 9.10 15.37
CA ASN A 113 -2.12 9.14 15.54
C ASN A 113 -1.74 8.73 16.97
N ASP A 114 -1.87 7.44 17.28
CA ASP A 114 -1.70 6.87 18.61
C ASP A 114 -0.26 6.39 18.91
N ILE A 115 0.65 6.54 17.94
CA ILE A 115 2.07 6.26 18.10
C ILE A 115 2.86 7.57 18.13
N PRO A 116 3.81 7.75 19.06
CA PRO A 116 4.70 8.92 19.06
C PRO A 116 5.53 8.99 17.77
N VAL A 117 5.37 10.08 17.04
CA VAL A 117 6.17 10.43 15.85
C VAL A 117 7.43 11.16 16.31
N VAL A 118 8.60 10.69 15.87
CA VAL A 118 9.89 11.34 16.16
C VAL A 118 10.15 12.39 15.09
N TYR A 119 10.46 13.63 15.46
CA TYR A 119 10.74 14.70 14.51
C TYR A 119 11.70 15.73 15.10
N ASP A 120 12.39 16.50 14.25
CA ASP A 120 13.22 17.61 14.71
C ASP A 120 12.34 18.81 15.10
N LYS A 121 12.47 19.28 16.34
CA LYS A 121 11.64 20.37 16.89
C LYS A 121 11.94 21.71 16.23
N ALA A 122 13.17 21.94 15.77
CA ALA A 122 13.54 23.18 15.10
C ALA A 122 12.91 23.23 13.69
N ASP A 123 12.97 22.13 12.94
CA ASP A 123 12.33 22.03 11.62
C ASP A 123 10.80 22.15 11.74
N TYR A 124 10.19 21.46 12.70
CA TYR A 124 8.76 21.61 13.00
C TYR A 124 8.39 23.06 13.31
N LYS A 125 9.13 23.72 14.20
CA LYS A 125 8.87 25.10 14.57
C LYS A 125 9.00 26.05 13.36
N ARG A 126 10.04 25.86 12.54
CA ARG A 126 10.24 26.65 11.32
C ARG A 126 9.05 26.52 10.37
N LEU A 127 8.53 25.31 10.17
CA LEU A 127 7.37 25.07 9.30
C LEU A 127 6.10 25.75 9.85
N VAL A 128 5.83 25.60 11.15
CA VAL A 128 4.66 26.22 11.80
C VAL A 128 4.74 27.75 11.81
N ASP A 129 5.90 28.32 12.13
CA ASP A 129 6.11 29.78 12.13
C ASP A 129 5.91 30.40 10.73
N ASN A 130 6.04 29.60 9.66
CA ASN A 130 5.81 29.99 8.28
C ASN A 130 4.42 29.55 7.74
N GLY A 131 3.49 29.20 8.63
CA GLY A 131 2.08 28.99 8.28
C GLY A 131 1.71 27.58 7.80
N ILE A 132 2.61 26.60 7.89
CA ILE A 132 2.26 25.19 7.68
C ILE A 132 1.52 24.67 8.92
N ASP A 133 0.39 23.99 8.72
CA ASP A 133 -0.40 23.50 9.85
C ASP A 133 0.37 22.43 10.67
N PRO A 134 0.06 22.27 11.98
CA PRO A 134 0.79 21.38 12.88
C PRO A 134 0.94 19.93 12.40
N LEU A 135 -0.11 19.33 11.81
CA LEU A 135 -0.05 17.93 11.38
C LEU A 135 0.88 17.75 10.19
N LEU A 136 0.75 18.64 9.19
CA LEU A 136 1.62 18.59 8.02
C LEU A 136 3.07 18.97 8.38
N ALA A 137 3.25 19.94 9.28
CA ALA A 137 4.56 20.33 9.79
C ALA A 137 5.25 19.16 10.52
N GLN A 138 4.52 18.42 11.36
CA GLN A 138 5.05 17.22 12.02
C GLN A 138 5.41 16.12 11.03
N HIS A 139 4.57 15.87 10.03
CA HIS A 139 4.85 14.91 8.97
C HIS A 139 6.15 15.26 8.22
N VAL A 140 6.29 16.50 7.74
CA VAL A 140 7.50 16.93 7.02
C VAL A 140 8.73 16.90 7.93
N ALA A 141 8.63 17.41 9.16
CA ALA A 141 9.74 17.38 10.12
C ALA A 141 10.17 15.96 10.51
N HIS A 142 9.26 14.98 10.46
CA HIS A 142 9.58 13.57 10.63
C HIS A 142 10.44 13.05 9.48
N LEU A 143 10.11 13.37 8.22
CA LEU A 143 10.90 12.94 7.06
C LEU A 143 12.35 13.46 7.14
N PHE A 144 12.53 14.65 7.70
CA PHE A 144 13.81 15.35 7.85
C PHE A 144 14.69 14.84 9.00
N ILE A 145 14.24 13.84 9.78
CA ILE A 145 15.13 13.15 10.73
C ILE A 145 16.14 12.24 10.02
N ARG A 146 16.02 12.08 8.70
CA ARG A 146 16.89 11.24 7.86
C ARG A 146 17.95 12.09 7.19
N ASP A 147 19.15 11.55 7.11
CA ASP A 147 20.20 12.13 6.28
C ASP A 147 19.94 11.87 4.79
N SER A 148 20.48 12.78 3.96
CA SER A 148 20.63 12.56 2.53
C SER A 148 21.60 11.40 2.29
N VAL A 149 21.21 10.46 1.44
CA VAL A 149 22.01 9.27 1.10
C VAL A 149 22.56 9.30 -0.33
N SER A 150 22.20 10.33 -1.11
CA SER A 150 22.69 10.53 -2.46
C SER A 150 22.51 11.99 -2.84
N LEU A 151 23.61 12.73 -3.00
CA LEU A 151 23.61 14.14 -3.41
C LEU A 151 24.73 14.36 -4.43
N PHE A 152 24.40 14.94 -5.57
CA PHE A 152 25.38 15.29 -6.60
C PHE A 152 26.01 16.65 -6.31
N SER A 153 27.29 16.82 -6.63
CA SER A 153 28.05 18.05 -6.36
C SER A 153 27.43 19.29 -7.00
N GLU A 154 26.83 19.12 -8.18
CA GLU A 154 26.16 20.14 -8.97
C GLU A 154 24.85 20.60 -8.34
N LYS A 155 24.34 19.85 -7.35
CA LYS A 155 23.04 20.06 -6.69
C LYS A 155 23.16 20.53 -5.25
N ILE A 156 24.37 20.93 -4.82
CA ILE A 156 24.63 21.45 -3.47
C ILE A 156 24.06 22.87 -3.30
N TYR A 157 24.21 23.71 -4.34
CA TYR A 157 23.78 25.10 -4.33
C TYR A 157 22.68 25.28 -5.37
N LEU A 158 21.45 25.43 -4.89
CA LEU A 158 20.25 25.60 -5.71
C LEU A 158 19.53 26.90 -5.35
N ASN A 159 18.61 27.33 -6.20
CA ASN A 159 17.74 28.46 -5.91
C ASN A 159 16.45 27.96 -5.26
N ASP A 160 16.32 28.11 -3.94
CA ASP A 160 15.16 27.60 -3.18
C ASP A 160 13.80 28.20 -3.63
N GLU A 161 13.79 29.33 -4.34
CA GLU A 161 12.57 29.94 -4.91
C GLU A 161 12.11 29.27 -6.21
N GLU A 162 12.99 28.53 -6.89
CA GLU A 162 12.74 27.92 -8.21
C GLU A 162 12.87 26.39 -8.18
N ASP A 163 13.67 25.84 -7.26
CA ASP A 163 14.03 24.43 -7.19
C ASP A 163 13.51 23.75 -5.91
N THR A 164 13.00 22.52 -6.05
CA THR A 164 12.59 21.68 -4.91
C THR A 164 13.50 20.47 -4.72
N GLU A 165 14.63 20.39 -5.41
CA GLU A 165 15.45 19.18 -5.45
C GLU A 165 16.08 18.82 -4.11
N SER A 166 16.44 19.82 -3.29
CA SER A 166 16.88 19.61 -1.90
C SER A 166 15.78 18.96 -1.05
N PHE A 167 14.53 19.39 -1.21
CA PHE A 167 13.38 18.77 -0.54
C PHE A 167 13.11 17.36 -1.09
N GLU A 168 13.14 17.19 -2.42
CA GLU A 168 12.95 15.90 -3.07
C GLU A 168 14.05 14.89 -2.70
N ASN A 169 15.26 15.33 -2.37
CA ASN A 169 16.32 14.45 -1.88
C ASN A 169 15.88 13.65 -0.64
N ILE A 170 15.26 14.34 0.33
CA ILE A 170 14.74 13.72 1.56
C ILE A 170 13.40 13.03 1.29
N GLN A 171 12.48 13.70 0.60
CA GLN A 171 11.13 13.19 0.33
C GLN A 171 11.15 11.90 -0.51
N SER A 172 11.93 11.87 -1.59
CA SER A 172 12.00 10.72 -2.50
C SER A 172 12.64 9.49 -1.86
N THR A 173 13.46 9.69 -0.81
CA THR A 173 14.17 8.64 -0.07
C THR A 173 13.51 8.28 1.27
N ASN A 174 12.37 8.87 1.60
CA ASN A 174 11.44 8.30 2.57
C ASN A 174 10.38 7.50 1.79
N TRP A 175 10.47 6.17 1.85
CA TRP A 175 9.67 5.26 1.03
C TRP A 175 8.57 4.61 1.85
N GLN A 176 7.45 5.31 1.97
CA GLN A 176 6.32 4.83 2.77
C GLN A 176 5.27 4.04 1.97
N THR A 177 4.29 3.43 2.65
CA THR A 177 3.12 2.78 2.01
C THR A 177 2.25 3.78 1.26
N MET A 178 2.11 4.98 1.79
CA MET A 178 1.54 6.14 1.10
C MET A 178 2.60 7.22 0.97
N ARG A 179 2.55 8.01 -0.10
CA ARG A 179 3.38 9.22 -0.22
C ARG A 179 2.53 10.41 -0.60
N PHE A 180 2.62 11.47 0.20
CA PHE A 180 2.01 12.77 -0.06
C PHE A 180 2.98 13.62 -0.87
N LYS A 181 2.62 13.99 -2.10
CA LYS A 181 3.53 14.62 -3.07
C LYS A 181 3.11 16.08 -3.31
N PRO A 182 3.89 17.07 -2.84
CA PRO A 182 3.67 18.47 -3.18
C PRO A 182 3.71 18.70 -4.71
N PRO A 183 3.07 19.77 -5.19
CA PRO A 183 3.17 20.17 -6.58
C PRO A 183 4.62 20.60 -6.90
N PRO A 184 5.19 20.20 -8.05
CA PRO A 184 6.47 20.74 -8.48
C PRO A 184 6.32 22.22 -8.88
N PRO A 185 7.38 23.03 -8.70
CA PRO A 185 7.35 24.43 -9.10
C PRO A 185 7.12 24.55 -10.62
N HIS A 186 6.47 25.64 -11.04
CA HIS A 186 6.23 25.96 -12.46
C HIS A 186 5.51 24.86 -13.28
N SER A 187 4.67 24.05 -12.64
CA SER A 187 3.92 22.97 -13.28
C SER A 187 2.41 23.09 -13.09
N THR A 188 1.64 22.47 -13.99
CA THR A 188 0.19 22.29 -13.83
C THR A 188 -0.17 21.09 -12.93
N ILE A 189 0.83 20.32 -12.50
CA ILE A 189 0.66 19.18 -11.60
C ILE A 189 0.27 19.67 -10.21
N GLY A 190 -0.86 19.18 -9.70
CA GLY A 190 -1.38 19.51 -8.37
C GLY A 190 -0.82 18.64 -7.24
N TRP A 191 -1.48 18.73 -6.08
CA TRP A 191 -1.22 17.84 -4.95
C TRP A 191 -1.57 16.40 -5.31
N ARG A 192 -0.63 15.48 -5.07
CA ARG A 192 -0.80 14.07 -5.41
C ARG A 192 -0.62 13.18 -4.19
N VAL A 193 -1.24 12.02 -4.25
CA VAL A 193 -0.99 10.92 -3.32
C VAL A 193 -0.61 9.68 -4.10
N GLU A 194 0.34 8.92 -3.58
CA GLU A 194 0.85 7.72 -4.20
C GLU A 194 0.62 6.51 -3.29
N PHE A 195 -0.13 5.52 -3.79
CA PHE A 195 -0.41 4.24 -3.14
C PHE A 195 0.63 3.21 -3.59
N ARG A 196 1.48 2.75 -2.67
CA ARG A 196 2.73 2.02 -2.96
C ARG A 196 2.84 0.55 -2.50
N PRO A 197 1.89 -0.06 -1.75
CA PRO A 197 2.12 -1.36 -1.14
C PRO A 197 2.00 -2.54 -2.13
N CYS A 198 1.22 -2.41 -3.20
CA CYS A 198 0.89 -3.54 -4.07
C CYS A 198 2.12 -4.24 -4.65
N GLU A 199 2.15 -5.56 -4.59
CA GLU A 199 3.08 -6.37 -5.38
C GLU A 199 2.65 -6.30 -6.85
N VAL A 200 3.63 -6.41 -7.76
CA VAL A 200 3.32 -6.54 -9.19
C VAL A 200 2.82 -7.95 -9.48
N GLN A 201 1.84 -8.08 -10.38
CA GLN A 201 1.24 -9.34 -10.77
C GLN A 201 1.79 -9.85 -12.11
N ILE A 202 1.56 -11.13 -12.43
CA ILE A 202 2.11 -11.80 -13.62
C ILE A 202 1.56 -11.19 -14.92
N THR A 203 0.26 -10.88 -14.94
CA THR A 203 -0.41 -10.42 -16.17
C THR A 203 -0.85 -8.96 -16.09
N ASP A 204 -0.94 -8.31 -17.26
CA ASP A 204 -1.47 -6.95 -17.36
C ASP A 204 -2.95 -6.88 -16.95
N PHE A 205 -3.72 -7.96 -17.16
CA PHE A 205 -5.09 -8.08 -16.67
C PHE A 205 -5.18 -7.91 -15.16
N GLU A 206 -4.36 -8.63 -14.40
CA GLU A 206 -4.36 -8.56 -12.93
C GLU A 206 -3.91 -7.18 -12.44
N ASN A 207 -2.85 -6.64 -13.03
CA ASN A 207 -2.34 -5.31 -12.68
C ASN A 207 -3.38 -4.22 -12.99
N ALA A 208 -4.04 -4.29 -14.16
CA ALA A 208 -5.11 -3.37 -14.53
C ALA A 208 -6.33 -3.50 -13.60
N ALA A 209 -6.71 -4.72 -13.20
CA ALA A 209 -7.80 -4.93 -12.26
C ALA A 209 -7.53 -4.26 -10.90
N ILE A 210 -6.32 -4.43 -10.36
CA ILE A 210 -5.89 -3.77 -9.12
C ILE A 210 -5.88 -2.25 -9.30
N VAL A 211 -5.39 -1.76 -10.43
CA VAL A 211 -5.37 -0.32 -10.72
C VAL A 211 -6.77 0.27 -10.74
N CYS A 212 -7.67 -0.32 -11.54
CA CYS A 212 -9.05 0.12 -11.64
C CYS A 212 -9.75 0.05 -10.28
N PHE A 213 -9.50 -0.98 -9.49
CA PHE A 213 -10.08 -1.09 -8.14
C PHE A 213 -9.66 0.08 -7.23
N ILE A 214 -8.36 0.38 -7.12
CA ILE A 214 -7.91 1.49 -6.26
C ILE A 214 -8.41 2.83 -6.80
N VAL A 215 -8.39 3.06 -8.12
CA VAL A 215 -8.95 4.27 -8.74
C VAL A 215 -10.43 4.42 -8.38
N LEU A 216 -11.24 3.38 -8.58
CA LEU A 216 -12.67 3.40 -8.22
C LEU A 216 -12.86 3.61 -6.72
N MET A 217 -12.05 2.98 -5.88
CA MET A 217 -12.09 3.19 -4.43
C MET A 217 -11.86 4.65 -4.05
N THR A 218 -10.92 5.36 -4.68
CA THR A 218 -10.73 6.80 -4.41
C THR A 218 -12.01 7.60 -4.70
N ARG A 219 -12.74 7.27 -5.77
CA ARG A 219 -13.99 7.93 -6.14
C ARG A 219 -15.12 7.61 -5.19
N VAL A 220 -15.24 6.35 -4.78
CA VAL A 220 -16.23 5.88 -3.81
C VAL A 220 -16.00 6.51 -2.44
N ILE A 221 -14.75 6.57 -1.96
CA ILE A 221 -14.39 7.22 -0.69
C ILE A 221 -14.87 8.67 -0.68
N LEU A 222 -14.58 9.43 -1.74
CA LEU A 222 -14.95 10.85 -1.81
C LEU A 222 -16.46 11.04 -2.01
N SER A 223 -17.08 10.23 -2.87
CA SER A 223 -18.50 10.39 -3.24
C SER A 223 -19.44 9.98 -2.12
N TYR A 224 -19.10 8.93 -1.37
CA TYR A 224 -19.88 8.44 -0.24
C TYR A 224 -19.35 8.93 1.11
N GLN A 225 -18.29 9.75 1.11
CA GLN A 225 -17.62 10.26 2.32
C GLN A 225 -17.26 9.15 3.31
N LEU A 226 -16.72 8.03 2.78
CA LEU A 226 -16.38 6.87 3.59
C LEU A 226 -15.27 7.20 4.60
N ASP A 227 -15.32 6.55 5.76
CA ASP A 227 -14.30 6.66 6.80
C ASP A 227 -13.69 5.29 7.10
N PHE A 228 -12.44 5.07 6.70
CA PHE A 228 -11.68 3.84 6.93
C PHE A 228 -10.69 3.98 8.08
N LEU A 229 -10.50 5.18 8.64
CA LEU A 229 -9.41 5.46 9.55
C LEU A 229 -9.47 4.56 10.78
N ILE A 230 -8.32 4.01 11.14
CA ILE A 230 -8.08 3.21 12.33
C ILE A 230 -6.79 3.71 13.00
N PRO A 231 -6.54 3.46 14.30
CA PRO A 231 -5.28 3.83 14.92
C PRO A 231 -4.05 3.36 14.15
N ILE A 232 -3.02 4.19 14.01
CA ILE A 232 -1.78 3.87 13.28
C ILE A 232 -1.13 2.59 13.82
N SER A 233 -1.22 2.33 15.14
CA SER A 233 -0.76 1.06 15.73
C SER A 233 -1.43 -0.18 15.13
N LYS A 234 -2.71 -0.10 14.78
CA LYS A 234 -3.45 -1.20 14.12
C LYS A 234 -3.06 -1.31 12.64
N VAL A 235 -2.74 -0.20 11.98
CA VAL A 235 -2.19 -0.22 10.60
C VAL A 235 -0.83 -0.93 10.60
N ASP A 236 0.04 -0.61 11.54
CA ASP A 236 1.36 -1.24 11.68
C ASP A 236 1.26 -2.73 11.98
N GLU A 237 0.34 -3.11 12.87
CA GLU A 237 0.05 -4.53 13.13
C GLU A 237 -0.43 -5.25 11.87
N ASN A 238 -1.37 -4.65 11.14
CA ASN A 238 -1.87 -5.19 9.88
C ASN A 238 -0.75 -5.34 8.84
N MET A 239 0.22 -4.41 8.77
CA MET A 239 1.36 -4.50 7.86
C MET A 239 2.27 -5.70 8.16
N GLN A 240 2.39 -6.09 9.43
CA GLN A 240 3.11 -7.32 9.80
C GLN A 240 2.28 -8.57 9.48
N ARG A 241 0.97 -8.56 9.74
CA ARG A 241 0.06 -9.67 9.39
C ARG A 241 0.02 -9.92 7.89
N ALA A 242 0.03 -8.86 7.08
CA ALA A 242 -0.11 -8.92 5.62
C ALA A 242 1.01 -9.70 4.91
N GLN A 243 2.17 -9.85 5.55
CA GLN A 243 3.32 -10.51 4.95
C GLN A 243 3.40 -12.00 5.25
N LYS A 244 2.68 -12.46 6.27
CA LYS A 244 2.70 -13.87 6.67
C LYS A 244 2.25 -14.75 5.51
N ARG A 245 2.82 -15.96 5.43
CA ARG A 245 2.39 -16.96 4.45
C ARG A 245 0.88 -17.22 4.54
N ASN A 246 0.21 -17.17 3.38
CA ASN A 246 -1.23 -17.32 3.19
C ASN A 246 -2.09 -16.27 3.93
N ALA A 247 -1.54 -15.12 4.31
CA ALA A 247 -2.27 -14.07 5.03
C ALA A 247 -3.59 -13.70 4.36
N ALA A 248 -3.60 -13.62 3.03
CA ALA A 248 -4.79 -13.31 2.24
C ALA A 248 -6.00 -14.21 2.53
N LYS A 249 -5.75 -15.48 2.90
CA LYS A 249 -6.79 -16.49 3.13
C LYS A 249 -7.11 -16.71 4.60
N VAL A 250 -6.11 -16.58 5.49
CA VAL A 250 -6.25 -17.05 6.89
C VAL A 250 -6.13 -15.96 7.93
N GLU A 251 -5.46 -14.84 7.64
CA GLU A 251 -5.30 -13.76 8.60
C GLU A 251 -6.55 -12.88 8.60
N LYS A 252 -6.75 -12.24 9.75
CA LYS A 252 -7.70 -11.14 9.88
C LYS A 252 -6.95 -9.84 10.05
N PHE A 253 -7.57 -8.76 9.65
CA PHE A 253 -7.01 -7.42 9.69
C PHE A 253 -7.94 -6.51 10.46
N TRP A 254 -7.37 -5.64 11.29
CA TRP A 254 -8.11 -4.56 11.90
C TRP A 254 -8.71 -3.68 10.82
N PHE A 255 -10.03 -3.52 10.86
CA PHE A 255 -10.76 -2.67 9.95
C PHE A 255 -11.87 -1.95 10.71
N ARG A 256 -12.31 -0.81 10.18
CA ARG A 256 -13.42 -0.10 10.79
C ARG A 256 -14.72 -0.85 10.52
N LYS A 257 -15.52 -1.03 11.57
CA LYS A 257 -16.82 -1.71 11.52
C LYS A 257 -17.85 -0.94 10.69
N ASP A 258 -17.98 0.37 10.94
CA ASP A 258 -18.91 1.24 10.23
C ASP A 258 -18.13 2.27 9.40
N ILE A 259 -18.27 2.18 8.07
CA ILE A 259 -17.51 2.99 7.10
C ILE A 259 -18.38 3.99 6.34
N THR A 260 -19.71 3.93 6.46
CA THR A 260 -20.65 4.74 5.67
C THR A 260 -21.24 5.91 6.45
N THR A 261 -21.03 5.96 7.76
CA THR A 261 -21.61 7.00 8.61
C THR A 261 -20.53 7.94 9.14
N GLN A 262 -20.36 9.11 8.52
CA GLN A 262 -19.72 10.26 9.16
C GLN A 262 -20.53 10.81 10.35
N VAL A 263 -21.50 10.04 10.87
CA VAL A 263 -22.11 10.16 12.19
C VAL A 263 -22.46 8.73 12.61
N SER A 264 -21.57 8.09 13.39
CA SER A 264 -21.84 6.77 13.99
C SER A 264 -23.27 6.72 14.54
N PRO A 265 -23.98 5.56 14.50
CA PRO A 265 -25.31 5.45 15.09
C PRO A 265 -25.31 6.07 16.50
N PRO A 266 -26.37 6.78 16.92
CA PRO A 266 -26.41 7.53 18.19
C PRO A 266 -25.89 6.74 19.39
N GLU A 267 -26.08 5.43 19.37
CA GLU A 267 -25.62 4.45 20.35
C GLU A 267 -24.08 4.37 20.48
N ALA A 268 -23.30 4.62 19.42
CA ALA A 268 -21.84 4.68 19.44
C ALA A 268 -21.31 6.11 19.69
N ASN A 269 -22.16 7.13 19.55
CA ASN A 269 -21.79 8.54 19.68
C ASN A 269 -21.95 9.09 21.12
N GLU A 270 -22.70 8.44 22.00
CA GLU A 270 -22.81 8.85 23.40
C GLU A 270 -21.49 8.69 24.18
N CYS A 271 -20.66 7.71 23.81
CA CYS A 271 -19.37 7.47 24.45
C CYS A 271 -18.34 8.59 24.19
N CYS A 272 -18.54 9.37 23.11
CA CYS A 272 -17.62 10.42 22.66
C CYS A 272 -18.16 11.85 22.89
N LYS A 273 -19.42 12.01 23.29
CA LYS A 273 -20.07 13.33 23.49
C LYS A 273 -20.03 13.85 24.92
N THR A 274 -19.68 13.01 25.90
CA THR A 274 -19.45 13.46 27.28
C THR A 274 -17.95 13.64 27.47
N GLY A 275 -17.51 14.90 27.55
CA GLY A 275 -16.13 15.32 27.80
C GLY A 275 -15.61 14.92 29.19
N THR A 276 -15.63 13.63 29.49
CA THR A 276 -14.96 13.02 30.64
C THR A 276 -13.75 12.26 30.12
N THR A 277 -12.59 12.86 30.34
CA THR A 277 -11.24 12.30 30.22
C THR A 277 -11.07 11.05 31.11
N ASN A 278 -11.71 9.92 30.76
CA ASN A 278 -11.48 8.58 31.32
C ASN A 278 -12.32 7.47 30.65
N CYS A 279 -12.50 7.48 29.33
CA CYS A 279 -12.85 6.27 28.60
C CYS A 279 -11.55 5.58 28.17
N ASP A 280 -11.26 4.41 28.77
CA ASP A 280 -10.17 3.54 28.35
C ASP A 280 -10.33 3.27 26.84
N MET A 281 -9.45 3.85 26.01
CA MET A 281 -9.44 3.71 24.55
C MET A 281 -9.24 2.25 24.07
N LYS A 282 -9.12 1.31 25.01
CA LYS A 282 -8.95 -0.12 24.78
C LYS A 282 -10.25 -0.87 24.43
N ASN A 283 -11.44 -0.33 24.75
CA ASN A 283 -12.72 -1.06 24.60
C ASN A 283 -13.76 -0.34 23.72
N CYS A 284 -13.35 0.23 22.59
CA CYS A 284 -14.31 0.78 21.62
C CYS A 284 -14.55 -0.22 20.48
N ASP A 285 -15.77 -0.77 20.37
CA ASP A 285 -16.26 -1.70 19.32
C ASP A 285 -16.23 -1.14 17.88
N MET A 286 -15.54 -0.01 17.66
CA MET A 286 -15.41 0.67 16.36
C MET A 286 -14.50 -0.06 15.38
N PHE A 287 -13.51 -0.81 15.89
CA PHE A 287 -12.54 -1.54 15.07
C PHE A 287 -12.66 -3.02 15.36
N VAL A 288 -12.79 -3.81 14.29
CA VAL A 288 -12.96 -5.26 14.37
C VAL A 288 -11.98 -5.95 13.43
N GLU A 289 -11.69 -7.20 13.71
CA GLU A 289 -10.85 -8.03 12.85
C GLU A 289 -11.69 -8.69 11.76
N MET A 290 -11.39 -8.40 10.49
CA MET A 290 -12.07 -8.95 9.33
C MET A 290 -11.08 -9.68 8.42
N THR A 291 -11.52 -10.77 7.80
CA THR A 291 -10.79 -11.43 6.70
C THR A 291 -10.80 -10.54 5.46
N LEU A 292 -9.88 -10.80 4.51
CA LEU A 292 -9.93 -10.11 3.21
C LEU A 292 -11.27 -10.31 2.50
N ASN A 293 -11.86 -11.51 2.59
CA ASN A 293 -13.16 -11.79 2.00
C ASN A 293 -14.25 -10.87 2.59
N GLU A 294 -14.31 -10.74 3.92
CA GLU A 294 -15.29 -9.87 4.58
C GLU A 294 -15.08 -8.40 4.21
N ILE A 295 -13.84 -7.91 4.12
CA ILE A 295 -13.55 -6.53 3.72
C ILE A 295 -13.94 -6.30 2.26
N ILE A 296 -13.53 -7.17 1.35
CA ILE A 296 -13.71 -6.97 -0.10
C ILE A 296 -15.13 -7.28 -0.56
N ASN A 297 -15.67 -8.42 -0.17
CA ASN A 297 -16.97 -8.92 -0.61
C ASN A 297 -18.12 -8.56 0.34
N GLY A 298 -17.81 -8.17 1.58
CA GLY A 298 -18.81 -7.89 2.60
C GLY A 298 -19.11 -9.10 3.47
N LYS A 299 -19.90 -8.84 4.50
CA LYS A 299 -20.48 -9.83 5.40
C LYS A 299 -21.92 -9.45 5.65
N GLU A 300 -22.85 -10.30 5.21
CA GLU A 300 -24.28 -10.01 5.25
C GLU A 300 -24.73 -9.57 6.65
N GLY A 301 -25.44 -8.43 6.72
CA GLY A 301 -25.92 -7.84 7.98
C GLY A 301 -24.85 -7.19 8.86
N GLU A 302 -23.55 -7.31 8.53
CA GLU A 302 -22.45 -6.83 9.38
C GLU A 302 -21.55 -5.80 8.70
N PHE A 303 -21.17 -6.01 7.43
CA PHE A 303 -20.28 -5.13 6.70
C PHE A 303 -20.64 -5.09 5.21
N PRO A 304 -20.75 -3.91 4.58
CA PRO A 304 -21.24 -3.79 3.21
C PRO A 304 -20.30 -4.41 2.16
N GLY A 305 -18.98 -4.39 2.40
CA GLY A 305 -17.97 -4.82 1.43
C GLY A 305 -17.56 -3.72 0.44
N LEU A 306 -16.28 -3.66 0.10
CA LEU A 306 -15.75 -2.65 -0.81
C LEU A 306 -16.24 -2.81 -2.26
N ILE A 307 -16.35 -4.05 -2.76
CA ILE A 307 -16.86 -4.30 -4.12
C ILE A 307 -18.35 -3.99 -4.26
N PRO A 308 -19.23 -4.40 -3.32
CA PRO A 308 -20.61 -3.95 -3.33
C PRO A 308 -20.76 -2.41 -3.38
N LEU A 309 -19.94 -1.67 -2.62
CA LEU A 309 -19.92 -0.21 -2.66
C LEU A 309 -19.49 0.34 -4.03
N ILE A 310 -18.44 -0.22 -4.65
CA ILE A 310 -18.04 0.14 -6.02
C ILE A 310 -19.18 -0.13 -7.02
N LYS A 311 -19.83 -1.30 -6.95
CA LYS A 311 -20.93 -1.64 -7.85
C LYS A 311 -22.11 -0.68 -7.70
N SER A 312 -22.44 -0.29 -6.48
CA SER A 312 -23.44 0.75 -6.19
C SER A 312 -23.06 2.09 -6.84
N TYR A 313 -21.80 2.50 -6.71
CA TYR A 313 -21.30 3.74 -7.32
C TYR A 313 -21.40 3.72 -8.84
N LEU A 314 -21.01 2.62 -9.48
CA LEU A 314 -21.07 2.45 -10.93
C LEU A 314 -22.50 2.42 -11.47
N THR A 315 -23.49 1.98 -10.69
CA THR A 315 -24.90 1.97 -11.10
C THR A 315 -25.44 3.39 -11.32
N GLY A 316 -24.87 4.39 -10.65
CA GLY A 316 -25.21 5.80 -10.83
C GLY A 316 -24.42 6.52 -11.93
N MET A 317 -23.52 5.84 -12.63
CA MET A 317 -22.67 6.44 -13.67
C MET A 317 -23.14 6.02 -15.07
N ASP A 318 -23.07 6.96 -16.01
CA ASP A 318 -23.27 6.66 -17.44
C ASP A 318 -21.97 6.09 -18.00
N VAL A 319 -21.88 4.76 -18.05
CA VAL A 319 -20.72 4.01 -18.56
C VAL A 319 -21.20 3.15 -19.72
N ASP A 320 -20.47 3.17 -20.83
CA ASP A 320 -20.82 2.32 -21.96
C ASP A 320 -20.79 0.84 -21.56
N ALA A 321 -21.72 0.05 -22.13
CA ALA A 321 -21.92 -1.36 -21.76
C ALA A 321 -20.62 -2.18 -21.83
N ASP A 322 -19.77 -1.77 -22.74
CA ASP A 322 -18.55 -2.41 -23.14
C ASP A 322 -17.46 -2.19 -22.05
N THR A 323 -17.27 -0.96 -21.58
CA THR A 323 -16.42 -0.62 -20.42
C THR A 323 -16.98 -1.23 -19.13
N HIS A 324 -18.30 -1.20 -18.95
CA HIS A 324 -18.95 -1.82 -17.79
C HIS A 324 -18.63 -3.32 -17.70
N CYS A 325 -18.68 -4.05 -18.82
CA CYS A 325 -18.32 -5.47 -18.87
C CYS A 325 -16.88 -5.72 -18.41
N THR A 326 -15.91 -4.93 -18.89
CA THR A 326 -14.50 -5.06 -18.48
C THR A 326 -14.31 -4.75 -16.99
N ILE A 327 -14.94 -3.71 -16.47
CA ILE A 327 -14.88 -3.40 -15.03
C ILE A 327 -15.49 -4.55 -14.22
N GLN A 328 -16.61 -5.14 -14.65
CA GLN A 328 -17.21 -6.27 -13.95
C GLN A 328 -16.29 -7.50 -13.93
N GLN A 329 -15.55 -7.78 -15.01
CA GLN A 329 -14.54 -8.85 -15.02
C GLN A 329 -13.42 -8.59 -14.00
N TYR A 330 -12.91 -7.36 -13.93
CA TYR A 330 -11.91 -6.98 -12.94
C TYR A 330 -12.43 -7.13 -11.50
N LEU A 331 -13.65 -6.65 -11.24
CA LEU A 331 -14.27 -6.80 -9.92
C LEU A 331 -14.47 -8.27 -9.58
N GLN A 332 -15.01 -9.09 -10.49
CA GLN A 332 -15.18 -10.54 -10.26
C GLN A 332 -13.86 -11.23 -9.93
N PHE A 333 -12.78 -10.91 -10.65
CA PHE A 333 -11.45 -11.42 -10.35
C PHE A 333 -11.03 -11.09 -8.91
N ILE A 334 -11.23 -9.84 -8.46
CA ILE A 334 -10.91 -9.42 -7.09
C ILE A 334 -11.81 -10.13 -6.07
N GLN A 335 -13.10 -10.28 -6.35
CA GLN A 335 -14.03 -11.01 -5.49
C GLN A 335 -13.57 -12.46 -5.26
N LYS A 336 -13.24 -13.17 -6.35
CA LYS A 336 -12.79 -14.57 -6.32
C LYS A 336 -11.46 -14.74 -5.60
N ARG A 337 -10.52 -13.80 -5.78
CA ARG A 337 -9.23 -13.85 -5.09
C ARG A 337 -9.41 -13.59 -3.59
N ALA A 338 -10.22 -12.61 -3.22
CA ALA A 338 -10.48 -12.28 -1.82
C ALA A 338 -11.24 -13.40 -1.07
N SER A 339 -12.11 -14.15 -1.76
CA SER A 339 -12.79 -15.33 -1.18
C SER A 339 -11.90 -16.56 -1.09
N GLY A 340 -10.75 -16.55 -1.78
CA GLY A 340 -9.84 -17.69 -1.89
C GLY A 340 -10.29 -18.76 -2.89
N GLU A 341 -11.25 -18.45 -3.76
CA GLU A 341 -11.63 -19.30 -4.91
C GLU A 341 -10.48 -19.41 -5.91
N ILE A 342 -9.73 -18.31 -6.11
CA ILE A 342 -8.48 -18.29 -6.88
C ILE A 342 -7.31 -17.89 -5.99
N LEU A 343 -6.12 -18.30 -6.37
CA LEU A 343 -4.89 -18.11 -5.62
C LEU A 343 -4.34 -16.69 -5.76
N THR A 344 -3.60 -16.24 -4.75
CA THR A 344 -2.64 -15.15 -4.94
C THR A 344 -1.45 -15.67 -5.77
N THR A 345 -0.72 -14.76 -6.40
CA THR A 345 0.50 -15.07 -7.13
C THR A 345 1.51 -15.82 -6.25
N ALA A 346 1.66 -15.42 -4.98
CA ALA A 346 2.52 -16.10 -4.03
C ALA A 346 2.07 -17.54 -3.72
N SER A 347 0.77 -17.75 -3.46
CA SER A 347 0.25 -19.10 -3.22
C SER A 347 0.41 -19.99 -4.46
N TRP A 348 0.24 -19.44 -5.66
CA TRP A 348 0.44 -20.14 -6.93
C TRP A 348 1.90 -20.53 -7.16
N ILE A 349 2.85 -19.60 -7.00
CA ILE A 349 4.30 -19.87 -7.11
C ILE A 349 4.71 -20.97 -6.11
N ARG A 350 4.22 -20.88 -4.87
CA ARG A 350 4.51 -21.88 -3.82
C ARG A 350 3.92 -23.25 -4.16
N LYS A 351 2.73 -23.30 -4.76
CA LYS A 351 2.13 -24.54 -5.25
C LYS A 351 3.00 -25.13 -6.36
N PHE A 352 3.36 -24.33 -7.36
CA PHE A 352 4.21 -24.75 -8.48
C PHE A 352 5.53 -25.37 -8.00
N VAL A 353 6.25 -24.71 -7.10
CA VAL A 353 7.53 -25.22 -6.56
C VAL A 353 7.33 -26.53 -5.81
N ARG A 354 6.30 -26.63 -4.94
CA ARG A 354 6.06 -27.84 -4.14
C ARG A 354 5.66 -29.05 -4.96
N GLU A 355 4.97 -28.83 -6.07
CA GLU A 355 4.52 -29.89 -6.99
C GLU A 355 5.58 -30.24 -8.04
N HIS A 356 6.70 -29.50 -8.10
CA HIS A 356 7.75 -29.74 -9.07
C HIS A 356 8.47 -31.09 -8.80
N PRO A 357 8.69 -31.96 -9.81
CA PRO A 357 9.28 -33.29 -9.62
C PRO A 357 10.66 -33.30 -8.94
N GLU A 358 11.45 -32.25 -9.13
CA GLU A 358 12.77 -32.10 -8.51
C GLU A 358 12.76 -31.51 -7.09
N TYR A 359 11.61 -31.06 -6.60
CA TYR A 359 11.55 -30.43 -5.29
C TYR A 359 11.71 -31.47 -4.18
N LYS A 360 12.73 -31.29 -3.32
CA LYS A 360 13.14 -32.27 -2.32
C LYS A 360 12.51 -32.05 -0.94
N SER A 361 11.48 -31.20 -0.85
CA SER A 361 10.87 -30.79 0.43
C SER A 361 11.88 -30.20 1.44
N ASP A 362 12.95 -29.58 0.93
CA ASP A 362 14.04 -28.97 1.71
C ASP A 362 14.03 -27.44 1.62
N SER A 363 12.93 -26.85 1.12
CA SER A 363 12.74 -25.43 0.87
C SER A 363 13.71 -24.83 -0.16
N LYS A 364 14.51 -25.62 -0.86
CA LYS A 364 15.43 -25.11 -1.89
C LYS A 364 14.76 -25.08 -3.25
N VAL A 365 14.98 -23.98 -3.96
CA VAL A 365 14.58 -23.78 -5.34
C VAL A 365 15.83 -23.90 -6.19
N SER A 366 15.97 -25.02 -6.90
CA SER A 366 17.09 -25.25 -7.82
C SER A 366 16.98 -24.34 -9.05
N GLU A 367 18.07 -24.19 -9.79
CA GLU A 367 18.07 -23.45 -11.05
C GLU A 367 17.06 -24.01 -12.05
N HIS A 368 16.87 -25.33 -12.09
CA HIS A 368 15.91 -25.97 -12.97
C HIS A 368 14.45 -25.69 -12.56
N ILE A 369 14.12 -25.78 -11.26
CA ILE A 369 12.79 -25.36 -10.76
C ILE A 369 12.52 -23.90 -11.11
N ASN A 370 13.52 -23.02 -10.91
CA ASN A 370 13.39 -21.60 -11.24
C ASN A 370 13.20 -21.36 -12.75
N TYR A 371 13.94 -22.08 -13.59
CA TYR A 371 13.81 -22.02 -15.05
C TYR A 371 12.39 -22.41 -15.50
N ASP A 372 11.87 -23.51 -15.00
CA ASP A 372 10.53 -24.01 -15.35
C ASP A 372 9.43 -23.06 -14.83
N LEU A 373 9.60 -22.50 -13.63
CA LEU A 373 8.71 -21.49 -13.09
C LEU A 373 8.64 -20.25 -13.99
N LEU A 374 9.79 -19.67 -14.36
CA LEU A 374 9.85 -18.48 -15.20
C LEU A 374 9.28 -18.74 -16.60
N ASN A 375 9.54 -19.92 -17.17
CA ASN A 375 8.92 -20.33 -18.43
C ASN A 375 7.41 -20.46 -18.33
N ARG A 376 6.89 -21.02 -17.23
CA ARG A 376 5.43 -21.13 -17.01
C ARG A 376 4.80 -19.74 -16.85
N ILE A 377 5.41 -18.85 -16.07
CA ILE A 377 4.99 -17.45 -15.93
C ILE A 377 4.91 -16.77 -17.29
N ARG A 378 5.96 -16.89 -18.12
CA ARG A 378 5.97 -16.35 -19.48
C ARG A 378 4.82 -16.90 -20.34
N GLN A 379 4.55 -18.20 -20.28
CA GLN A 379 3.47 -18.83 -21.05
C GLN A 379 2.08 -18.34 -20.62
N ILE A 380 1.88 -18.10 -19.32
CA ILE A 380 0.64 -17.51 -18.78
C ILE A 380 0.51 -16.06 -19.25
N GLN A 381 1.57 -15.26 -19.09
CA GLN A 381 1.59 -13.85 -19.48
C GLN A 381 1.27 -13.65 -20.97
N THR A 382 1.86 -14.47 -21.85
CA THR A 382 1.60 -14.38 -23.30
C THR A 382 0.32 -15.08 -23.75
N GLY A 383 -0.52 -15.56 -22.82
CA GLY A 383 -1.77 -16.28 -23.14
C GLY A 383 -1.59 -17.64 -23.83
N LYS A 384 -0.38 -18.20 -23.84
CA LYS A 384 -0.11 -19.53 -24.45
C LYS A 384 -0.72 -20.65 -23.62
N ILE A 385 -0.80 -20.47 -22.30
CA ILE A 385 -1.43 -21.40 -21.36
C ILE A 385 -2.43 -20.61 -20.50
N SER A 386 -3.66 -21.14 -20.38
CA SER A 386 -4.64 -20.63 -19.42
C SER A 386 -4.30 -21.09 -17.99
N CYS A 387 -4.54 -20.23 -17.00
CA CYS A 387 -4.35 -20.54 -15.59
C CYS A 387 -5.58 -20.10 -14.76
N PRO A 388 -6.68 -20.88 -14.78
CA PRO A 388 -7.91 -20.52 -14.07
C PRO A 388 -7.74 -20.42 -12.56
N GLU A 389 -6.81 -21.18 -11.97
CA GLU A 389 -6.51 -21.09 -10.53
C GLU A 389 -5.86 -19.76 -10.10
N LEU A 390 -5.31 -18.99 -11.04
CA LEU A 390 -4.70 -17.69 -10.79
C LEU A 390 -5.58 -16.53 -11.31
N LEU A 391 -6.19 -16.72 -12.49
CA LEU A 391 -6.88 -15.68 -13.26
C LEU A 391 -8.41 -15.83 -13.28
N GLY A 392 -8.95 -16.99 -12.88
CA GLY A 392 -10.35 -17.36 -13.10
C GLY A 392 -10.65 -17.73 -14.56
N ASP A 393 -11.93 -17.99 -14.86
CA ASP A 393 -12.36 -18.53 -16.15
C ASP A 393 -12.41 -17.48 -17.29
N ASN A 394 -12.46 -16.17 -16.96
CA ASN A 394 -12.72 -15.08 -17.91
C ASN A 394 -11.74 -13.90 -17.73
N ALA A 395 -10.46 -14.10 -18.08
CA ALA A 395 -9.40 -13.08 -17.93
C ALA A 395 -9.05 -12.31 -19.23
N THR A 396 -10.01 -12.16 -20.14
CA THR A 396 -9.81 -11.41 -21.40
C THR A 396 -10.14 -9.93 -21.20
N SER A 397 -9.11 -9.08 -21.13
CA SER A 397 -9.26 -7.61 -21.20
C SER A 397 -9.33 -7.12 -22.65
N LYS A 398 -9.96 -5.95 -22.85
CA LYS A 398 -9.97 -5.24 -24.14
C LYS A 398 -8.64 -4.62 -24.53
N THR A 399 -7.70 -4.50 -23.58
CA THR A 399 -6.40 -3.92 -23.84
C THR A 399 -5.66 -4.81 -24.85
N LYS A 400 -5.64 -4.38 -26.11
CA LYS A 400 -4.80 -4.96 -27.16
C LYS A 400 -3.41 -4.33 -27.04
N ASP A 401 -2.36 -5.08 -27.33
CA ASP A 401 -0.97 -4.58 -27.37
C ASP A 401 -0.77 -3.41 -28.38
N SER A 402 -1.73 -3.22 -29.28
CA SER A 402 -1.75 -2.11 -30.24
C SER A 402 -2.55 -0.92 -29.70
N VAL A 403 -1.90 0.24 -29.60
CA VAL A 403 -2.58 1.53 -29.44
C VAL A 403 -3.59 1.70 -30.59
N PRO A 404 -4.87 2.03 -30.32
CA PRO A 404 -5.84 2.30 -31.37
C PRO A 404 -5.32 3.37 -32.32
N THR A 405 -5.37 3.13 -33.62
CA THR A 405 -4.88 4.03 -34.68
C THR A 405 -5.54 5.42 -34.65
N ALA A 406 -6.63 5.58 -33.89
CA ALA A 406 -7.27 6.86 -33.62
C ALA A 406 -6.40 7.83 -32.78
N LEU A 407 -5.43 7.34 -32.01
CA LEU A 407 -4.52 8.16 -31.19
C LEU A 407 -3.21 8.53 -31.92
N THR A 408 -2.93 7.96 -33.09
CA THR A 408 -1.72 8.26 -33.88
C THR A 408 -1.90 9.43 -34.86
N ASN A 409 -3.11 9.91 -35.09
CA ASN A 409 -3.38 10.94 -36.10
C ASN A 409 -3.46 12.38 -35.58
N ASP A 410 -3.30 12.61 -34.27
CA ASP A 410 -3.30 13.97 -33.68
C ASP A 410 -1.88 14.50 -33.37
N CYS A 411 -0.85 13.92 -33.99
CA CYS A 411 0.52 14.46 -33.96
C CYS A 411 1.15 14.40 -35.35
N LEU A 412 0.70 15.28 -36.25
CA LEU A 412 1.51 15.83 -37.34
C LEU A 412 1.28 17.33 -37.47
#